data_AF-A0AAV8D8X9-F1
#
_entry.id   AF-A0AAV8D8X9-F1
#
_cell.length_a   1.000
_cell.length_b   1.000
_cell.length_c   1.000
_cell.angle_alpha   90.00
_cell.angle_beta   90.00
_cell.angle_gamma   90.00
#
_symmetry.space_group_name_H-M   'P 1'
#
loop_
_entity.id
_entity.type
_entity.pdbx_description
1 polymer ?
#
loop_
_entity_poly.entity_id
_entity_poly.type
_entity_poly.pdbx_seq_one_letter_code
_entity_poly.pdbx_strand_id
1 'polypeptide(L)'
;MGEVSSFVLPPTPLVIDGITFPAFVTPPDSSKPFFLGGAGVRGLDIGGQFIKFTVIAVYLEESALQILAQKWSSNTADELTGSLEFYRDIINGPFKKFYQIAFLRHLTGEQYTDKVIENSVNHWKVVGISVEKEAEAVDKFKDVFKPETFPPGTSIFFTQCPSGSISIAFSKDDSVPETNNAVIENTALSYTVLETIIGQIPVSPAAKRSLAVRFSEHFKLLSTTISQAKEQMEVPRVSPNHLKLLLN
;
A
#
# COMPACT_ATOMS: atom_id res chain seq x y z
N MET A 1 -19.55 20.67 -4.27
CA MET A 1 -18.42 20.93 -3.34
C MET A 1 -17.27 20.07 -3.85
N GLY A 2 -16.18 20.67 -4.33
CA GLY A 2 -15.03 19.90 -4.78
C GLY A 2 -14.39 19.20 -3.57
N GLU A 3 -14.10 17.90 -3.68
CA GLU A 3 -13.25 17.21 -2.70
C GLU A 3 -11.89 17.95 -2.67
N VAL A 4 -11.53 18.50 -1.51
CA VAL A 4 -10.21 19.10 -1.31
C VAL A 4 -9.23 17.93 -1.23
N SER A 5 -8.29 17.86 -2.18
CA SER A 5 -7.27 16.81 -2.17
C SER A 5 -6.49 16.85 -0.85
N SER A 6 -6.30 15.68 -0.25
CA SER A 6 -5.51 15.50 0.97
C SER A 6 -4.00 15.58 0.72
N PHE A 7 -3.57 15.58 -0.55
CA PHE A 7 -2.16 15.65 -0.92
C PHE A 7 -1.67 17.09 -0.94
N VAL A 8 -0.79 17.44 0.01
CA VAL A 8 -0.03 18.71 -0.03
C VAL A 8 1.04 18.67 -1.13
N LEU A 9 1.65 17.50 -1.36
CA LEU A 9 2.50 17.20 -2.52
C LEU A 9 1.90 16.00 -3.25
N PRO A 10 1.75 16.06 -4.60
CA PRO A 10 1.21 14.95 -5.35
C PRO A 10 2.15 13.72 -5.25
N PRO A 11 1.59 12.52 -5.04
CA PRO A 11 2.30 11.27 -5.22
C PRO A 11 3.00 11.22 -6.59
N THR A 12 4.21 10.67 -6.61
CA THR A 12 5.02 10.52 -7.83
C THR A 12 5.09 9.06 -8.28
N PRO A 13 5.25 8.79 -9.59
CA PRO A 13 5.51 7.43 -10.06
C PRO A 13 6.87 6.92 -9.57
N LEU A 14 7.04 5.59 -9.53
CA LEU A 14 8.31 4.92 -9.22
C LEU A 14 8.69 3.97 -10.34
N VAL A 15 9.99 3.92 -10.69
CA VAL A 15 10.53 2.95 -11.64
C VAL A 15 11.37 1.93 -10.86
N ILE A 16 10.97 0.67 -10.90
CA ILE A 16 11.66 -0.43 -10.20
C ILE A 16 12.00 -1.51 -11.22
N ASP A 17 13.30 -1.77 -11.39
CA ASP A 17 13.79 -2.80 -12.32
C ASP A 17 13.27 -2.63 -13.77
N GLY A 18 13.07 -1.38 -14.20
CA GLY A 18 12.55 -1.03 -15.53
C GLY A 18 11.03 -0.98 -15.65
N ILE A 19 10.29 -1.41 -14.63
CA ILE A 19 8.81 -1.35 -14.59
C ILE A 19 8.38 -0.04 -13.94
N THR A 20 7.44 0.67 -14.59
CA THR A 20 6.93 1.98 -14.12
C THR A 20 5.61 1.79 -13.39
N PHE A 21 5.59 2.13 -12.11
CA PHE A 21 4.39 2.22 -11.30
C PHE A 21 3.87 3.65 -11.31
N PRO A 22 2.67 3.93 -11.85
CA PRO A 22 2.13 5.28 -11.89
C PRO A 22 1.86 5.83 -10.49
N ALA A 23 1.76 7.16 -10.37
CA ALA A 23 1.43 7.81 -9.10
C ALA A 23 0.05 7.42 -8.57
N PHE A 24 -0.89 7.13 -9.48
CA PHE A 24 -2.27 6.79 -9.18
C PHE A 24 -2.75 5.64 -10.06
N VAL A 25 -3.58 4.78 -9.48
CA VAL A 25 -4.28 3.68 -10.16
C VAL A 25 -5.69 3.57 -9.64
N THR A 26 -6.64 3.12 -10.46
CA THR A 26 -8.00 2.84 -10.02
C THR A 26 -8.22 1.32 -10.04
N PRO A 27 -8.42 0.68 -8.88
CA PRO A 27 -8.71 -0.75 -8.80
C PRO A 27 -10.00 -1.14 -9.54
N PRO A 28 -10.15 -2.39 -10.01
CA PRO A 28 -11.34 -2.85 -10.73
C PRO A 28 -12.65 -2.67 -9.93
N ASP A 29 -12.57 -2.77 -8.60
CA ASP A 29 -13.69 -2.65 -7.66
C ASP A 29 -13.79 -1.26 -6.99
N SER A 30 -13.27 -0.22 -7.65
CA SER A 30 -13.29 1.15 -7.14
C SER A 30 -13.64 2.16 -8.23
N SER A 31 -14.36 3.21 -7.83
CA SER A 31 -14.54 4.42 -8.63
C SER A 31 -13.56 5.54 -8.27
N LYS A 32 -12.76 5.35 -7.21
CA LYS A 32 -11.78 6.32 -6.70
C LYS A 32 -10.35 5.86 -6.99
N PRO A 33 -9.44 6.78 -7.35
CA PRO A 33 -8.04 6.46 -7.53
C PRO A 33 -7.34 6.22 -6.18
N PHE A 34 -6.34 5.35 -6.22
CA PHE A 34 -5.46 5.00 -5.11
C PHE A 34 -4.08 5.54 -5.43
N PHE A 35 -3.38 6.06 -4.42
CA PHE A 35 -2.05 6.64 -4.62
C PHE A 35 -0.94 5.64 -4.33
N LEU A 36 0.19 5.78 -5.02
CA LEU A 36 1.37 4.96 -4.82
C LEU A 36 2.05 5.30 -3.48
N GLY A 37 1.83 4.44 -2.49
CA GLY A 37 2.45 4.55 -1.17
C GLY A 37 3.92 4.16 -1.19
N GLY A 38 4.28 3.12 -1.95
CA GLY A 38 5.67 2.69 -2.11
C GLY A 38 5.81 1.48 -3.03
N ALA A 39 7.03 1.24 -3.50
CA ALA A 39 7.33 0.10 -4.37
C ALA A 39 8.74 -0.47 -4.10
N GLY A 40 8.97 -1.72 -4.47
CA GLY A 40 10.27 -2.35 -4.31
C GLY A 40 10.38 -3.74 -4.93
N VAL A 41 11.61 -4.21 -5.06
CA VAL A 41 11.92 -5.56 -5.55
C VAL A 41 11.60 -6.61 -4.49
N ARG A 42 11.26 -7.81 -4.96
CA ARG A 42 11.19 -9.02 -4.16
C ARG A 42 12.07 -10.09 -4.81
N GLY A 43 12.99 -10.64 -4.02
CA GLY A 43 14.00 -11.57 -4.47
C GLY A 43 14.44 -12.52 -3.37
N LEU A 44 15.30 -13.47 -3.72
CA LEU A 44 15.88 -14.47 -2.81
C LEU A 44 17.39 -14.52 -3.01
N ASP A 45 18.13 -14.74 -1.93
CA ASP A 45 19.56 -15.05 -2.01
C ASP A 45 19.76 -16.51 -2.40
N ILE A 46 20.29 -16.73 -3.60
CA ILE A 46 20.54 -18.06 -4.17
C ILE A 46 22.02 -18.11 -4.55
N GLY A 47 22.79 -18.98 -3.90
CA GLY A 47 24.22 -19.12 -4.16
C GLY A 47 25.03 -17.85 -3.90
N GLY A 48 24.65 -17.05 -2.90
CA GLY A 48 25.31 -15.78 -2.57
C GLY A 48 24.98 -14.61 -3.50
N GLN A 49 24.01 -14.78 -4.41
CA GLN A 49 23.51 -13.72 -5.29
C GLN A 49 22.04 -13.43 -5.01
N PHE A 50 21.69 -12.15 -4.92
CA PHE A 50 20.30 -11.73 -4.75
C PHE A 50 19.55 -11.78 -6.09
N ILE A 51 18.73 -12.81 -6.28
CA ILE A 51 17.95 -13.04 -7.49
C ILE A 51 16.56 -12.43 -7.35
N LYS A 52 16.25 -11.43 -8.16
CA LYS A 52 14.93 -10.78 -8.22
C LYS A 52 13.94 -11.64 -8.99
N PHE A 53 12.72 -11.77 -8.47
CA PHE A 53 11.62 -12.54 -9.08
C PHE A 53 10.46 -11.63 -9.48
N THR A 54 10.12 -10.67 -8.63
CA THR A 54 9.01 -9.74 -8.86
C THR A 54 9.37 -8.34 -8.38
N VAL A 55 8.62 -7.37 -8.87
CA VAL A 55 8.56 -6.02 -8.29
C VAL A 55 7.15 -5.79 -7.79
N ILE A 56 7.04 -5.10 -6.66
CA ILE A 56 5.77 -4.94 -5.93
C ILE A 56 5.53 -3.46 -5.72
N ALA A 57 4.33 -2.99 -6.02
CA ALA A 57 3.85 -1.66 -5.68
C ALA A 57 2.64 -1.75 -4.76
N VAL A 58 2.62 -0.92 -3.72
CA VAL A 58 1.53 -0.82 -2.74
C VAL A 58 0.89 0.55 -2.88
N TYR A 59 -0.40 0.52 -3.18
CA TYR A 59 -1.28 1.66 -3.32
C TYR A 59 -2.34 1.67 -2.23
N LEU A 60 -2.76 2.86 -1.82
CA LEU A 60 -3.75 3.04 -0.75
C LEU A 60 -4.82 4.03 -1.16
N GLU A 61 -6.01 3.90 -0.57
CA GLU A 61 -7.02 4.96 -0.64
C GLU A 61 -6.46 6.25 -0.05
N GLU A 62 -6.87 7.37 -0.64
CA GLU A 62 -6.43 8.71 -0.22
C GLU A 62 -6.67 8.98 1.29
N SER A 63 -7.77 8.45 1.85
CA SER A 63 -8.11 8.57 3.27
C SER A 63 -7.03 8.00 4.21
N ALA A 64 -6.21 7.06 3.74
CA ALA A 64 -5.14 6.45 4.51
C ALA A 64 -4.14 7.50 5.03
N LEU A 65 -3.85 8.56 4.26
CA LEU A 65 -2.93 9.61 4.68
C LEU A 65 -3.42 10.32 5.95
N GLN A 66 -4.67 10.78 5.94
CA GLN A 66 -5.22 11.53 7.08
C GLN A 66 -5.37 10.64 8.31
N ILE A 67 -5.79 9.39 8.13
CA ILE A 67 -5.97 8.42 9.22
C ILE A 67 -4.61 8.12 9.87
N LEU A 68 -3.58 7.80 9.08
CA LEU A 68 -2.26 7.47 9.61
C LEU A 68 -1.55 8.69 10.21
N ALA A 69 -1.76 9.89 9.66
CA ALA A 69 -1.17 11.12 10.17
C ALA A 69 -1.59 11.43 11.63
N GLN A 70 -2.74 10.95 12.10
CA GLN A 70 -3.18 11.15 13.48
C GLN A 70 -2.19 10.58 14.51
N LYS A 71 -1.46 9.54 14.14
CA LYS A 71 -0.50 8.85 15.00
C LYS A 71 0.94 9.03 14.56
N TRP A 72 1.19 9.08 13.25
CA TRP A 72 2.53 8.94 12.67
C TRP A 72 3.11 10.24 12.10
N SER A 73 2.39 11.37 12.20
CA SER A 73 2.76 12.60 11.48
C SER A 73 4.07 13.26 11.91
N SER A 74 4.54 13.00 13.14
CA SER A 74 5.80 13.52 13.65
C SER A 74 7.00 12.61 13.37
N ASN A 75 6.78 11.40 12.86
CA ASN A 75 7.83 10.41 12.70
C ASN A 75 8.68 10.63 11.44
N THR A 76 9.98 10.40 11.62
CA THR A 76 10.95 10.37 10.53
C THR A 76 10.84 9.07 9.73
N ALA A 77 11.39 9.06 8.52
CA ALA A 77 11.41 7.88 7.67
C ALA A 77 12.10 6.68 8.35
N ASP A 78 13.16 6.89 9.12
CA ASP A 78 13.89 5.81 9.81
C ASP A 78 13.08 5.25 10.98
N GLU A 79 12.39 6.10 11.75
CA GLU A 79 11.47 5.67 12.81
C GLU A 79 10.30 4.86 12.24
N LEU A 80 9.70 5.32 11.14
CA LEU A 80 8.66 4.57 10.43
C LEU A 80 9.20 3.26 9.85
N THR A 81 10.43 3.27 9.34
CA THR A 81 11.10 2.06 8.82
C THR A 81 11.24 0.99 9.90
N GLY A 82 11.62 1.39 11.12
CA GLY A 82 11.77 0.49 12.28
C GLY A 82 10.46 0.13 13.00
N SER A 83 9.35 0.81 12.71
CA SER A 83 8.09 0.63 13.43
C SER A 83 7.21 -0.46 12.81
N LEU A 84 7.20 -1.67 13.40
CA LEU A 84 6.25 -2.72 13.00
C LEU A 84 4.79 -2.27 13.15
N GLU A 85 4.51 -1.44 14.16
CA GLU A 85 3.17 -0.92 14.43
C GLU A 85 2.67 0.00 13.30
N PHE A 86 3.54 0.81 12.70
CA PHE A 86 3.20 1.63 11.53
C PHE A 86 2.71 0.77 10.36
N TYR A 87 3.41 -0.32 10.05
CA TYR A 87 2.99 -1.23 8.98
C TYR A 87 1.71 -1.98 9.33
N ARG A 88 1.50 -2.32 10.61
CA ARG A 88 0.23 -2.93 11.05
C ARG A 88 -0.93 -1.94 10.96
N ASP A 89 -0.71 -0.66 11.23
CA ASP A 89 -1.73 0.37 11.01
C ASP A 89 -2.03 0.57 9.52
N ILE A 90 -1.02 0.41 8.64
CA ILE A 90 -1.24 0.33 7.19
C ILE A 90 -2.09 -0.91 6.87
N ILE A 91 -1.66 -2.11 7.24
CA ILE A 91 -2.30 -3.38 6.84
C ILE A 91 -3.73 -3.47 7.39
N ASN A 92 -3.93 -3.10 8.65
CA ASN A 92 -5.19 -3.25 9.37
C ASN A 92 -6.09 -2.01 9.27
N GLY A 93 -5.58 -0.91 8.70
CA GLY A 93 -6.28 0.37 8.68
C GLY A 93 -7.64 0.29 7.98
N PRO A 94 -8.61 1.14 8.35
CA PRO A 94 -9.99 1.11 7.85
C PRO A 94 -10.11 1.77 6.46
N PHE A 95 -9.26 1.36 5.53
CA PHE A 95 -9.18 1.82 4.15
C PHE A 95 -8.76 0.64 3.27
N LYS A 96 -9.17 0.65 2.00
CA LYS A 96 -8.74 -0.35 1.02
C LYS A 96 -7.26 -0.17 0.68
N LYS A 97 -6.63 -1.28 0.29
CA LYS A 97 -5.28 -1.30 -0.26
C LYS A 97 -5.33 -2.01 -1.59
N PHE A 98 -4.51 -1.55 -2.51
CA PHE A 98 -4.36 -2.17 -3.81
C PHE A 98 -2.88 -2.42 -4.05
N TYR A 99 -2.49 -3.62 -4.44
CA TYR A 99 -1.08 -3.89 -4.71
C TYR A 99 -0.90 -4.71 -5.97
N GLN A 100 0.10 -4.29 -6.75
CA GLN A 100 0.49 -4.88 -8.01
C GLN A 100 1.78 -5.65 -7.82
N ILE A 101 1.82 -6.87 -8.34
CA ILE A 101 3.00 -7.72 -8.37
C ILE A 101 3.31 -8.02 -9.82
N ALA A 102 4.34 -7.35 -10.36
CA ALA A 102 4.79 -7.57 -11.72
C ALA A 102 5.98 -8.53 -11.76
N PHE A 103 5.94 -9.47 -12.71
CA PHE A 103 6.90 -10.57 -12.78
C PHE A 103 8.13 -10.18 -13.59
N LEU A 104 9.32 -10.38 -13.00
CA LEU A 104 10.60 -10.26 -13.70
C LEU A 104 11.09 -11.62 -14.22
N ARG A 105 10.58 -12.70 -13.63
CA ARG A 105 10.90 -14.08 -13.98
C ARG A 105 9.63 -14.88 -14.08
N HIS A 106 9.66 -15.88 -14.97
CA HIS A 106 8.56 -16.80 -15.14
C HIS A 106 8.28 -17.58 -13.85
N LEU A 107 7.02 -17.61 -13.42
CA LEU A 107 6.52 -18.46 -12.35
C LEU A 107 5.16 -19.04 -12.75
N THR A 108 4.87 -20.28 -12.36
CA THR A 108 3.50 -20.80 -12.42
C THR A 108 2.67 -20.23 -11.27
N GLY A 109 1.34 -20.25 -11.39
CA GLY A 109 0.47 -19.87 -10.28
C GLY A 109 0.67 -20.74 -9.04
N GLU A 110 0.92 -22.04 -9.23
CA GLU A 110 1.31 -22.95 -8.14
C GLU A 110 2.58 -22.49 -7.43
N GLN A 111 3.68 -22.24 -8.15
CA GLN A 111 4.94 -21.75 -7.57
C GLN A 111 4.77 -20.43 -6.80
N TYR A 112 3.96 -19.52 -7.35
CA TYR A 112 3.64 -18.25 -6.69
C TYR A 112 2.87 -18.50 -5.38
N THR A 113 1.76 -19.24 -5.45
CA THR A 113 0.90 -19.47 -4.29
C THR A 113 1.56 -20.30 -3.21
N ASP A 114 2.35 -21.31 -3.55
CA ASP A 114 3.09 -22.10 -2.56
C ASP A 114 3.96 -21.22 -1.68
N LYS A 115 4.66 -20.25 -2.30
CA LYS A 115 5.52 -19.35 -1.53
C LYS A 115 4.73 -18.34 -0.70
N VAL A 116 3.61 -17.83 -1.22
CA VAL A 116 2.71 -16.94 -0.46
C VAL A 116 2.12 -17.68 0.74
N ILE A 117 1.60 -18.89 0.55
CA ILE A 117 0.98 -19.69 1.60
C ILE A 117 2.00 -20.16 2.63
N GLU A 118 3.22 -20.55 2.22
CA GLU A 118 4.31 -20.86 3.15
C GLU A 118 4.57 -19.68 4.11
N ASN A 119 4.69 -18.47 3.56
CA ASN A 119 4.90 -17.26 4.36
C ASN A 119 3.70 -16.94 5.26
N SER A 120 2.47 -17.10 4.74
CA SER A 120 1.24 -16.87 5.50
C SER A 120 1.12 -17.83 6.69
N VAL A 121 1.34 -19.12 6.47
CA VAL A 121 1.31 -20.15 7.52
C VAL A 121 2.39 -19.88 8.58
N ASN A 122 3.59 -19.47 8.16
CA ASN A 122 4.65 -19.08 9.08
C ASN A 122 4.23 -17.89 9.94
N HIS A 123 3.61 -16.87 9.35
CA HIS A 123 3.07 -15.73 10.10
C HIS A 123 1.95 -16.15 11.07
N TRP A 124 0.96 -16.94 10.61
CA TRP A 124 -0.16 -17.41 11.42
C TRP A 124 0.27 -18.17 12.67
N LYS A 125 1.31 -19.02 12.55
CA LYS A 125 1.90 -19.72 13.70
C LYS A 125 2.47 -18.76 14.74
N VAL A 126 3.07 -17.65 14.31
CA VAL A 126 3.64 -16.63 15.22
C VAL A 126 2.53 -15.87 15.96
N VAL A 127 1.43 -15.55 15.28
CA VAL A 127 0.33 -14.74 15.86
C VAL A 127 -0.82 -15.57 16.43
N GLY A 128 -0.73 -16.91 16.41
CA GLY A 128 -1.72 -17.82 16.99
C GLY A 128 -3.01 -17.99 16.17
N ILE A 129 -2.95 -17.76 14.85
CA ILE A 129 -4.06 -18.04 13.93
C ILE A 129 -4.04 -19.53 13.56
N SER A 130 -5.20 -20.20 13.59
CA SER A 130 -5.32 -21.63 13.27
C SER A 130 -5.32 -21.85 11.77
N VAL A 131 -4.31 -22.56 11.28
CA VAL A 131 -4.15 -22.91 9.85
C VAL A 131 -5.33 -23.75 9.36
N GLU A 132 -5.86 -24.62 10.21
CA GLU A 132 -6.97 -25.51 9.89
C GLU A 132 -8.26 -24.75 9.62
N LYS A 133 -8.50 -23.64 10.36
CA LYS A 133 -9.67 -22.78 10.14
C LYS A 133 -9.58 -22.01 8.82
N GLU A 134 -8.36 -21.70 8.38
CA GLU A 134 -8.14 -20.93 7.15
C GLU A 134 -7.95 -21.83 5.91
N ALA A 135 -7.96 -23.15 6.06
CA ALA A 135 -7.67 -24.11 5.00
C ALA A 135 -8.57 -23.94 3.77
N GLU A 136 -9.88 -23.73 3.95
CA GLU A 136 -10.81 -23.52 2.84
C GLU A 136 -10.47 -22.25 2.02
N ALA A 137 -10.08 -21.17 2.71
CA ALA A 137 -9.67 -19.94 2.05
C ALA A 137 -8.34 -20.11 1.31
N VAL A 138 -7.41 -20.88 1.87
CA VAL A 138 -6.14 -21.25 1.23
C VAL A 138 -6.38 -22.08 -0.02
N ASP A 139 -7.28 -23.07 0.02
CA ASP A 139 -7.59 -23.91 -1.13
C ASP A 139 -8.25 -23.10 -2.25
N LYS A 140 -9.23 -22.24 -1.90
CA LYS A 140 -9.82 -21.28 -2.85
C LYS A 140 -8.78 -20.36 -3.47
N PHE A 141 -7.84 -19.85 -2.66
CA PHE A 141 -6.74 -19.04 -3.15
C PHE A 141 -5.92 -19.83 -4.18
N LYS A 142 -5.45 -21.03 -3.84
CA LYS A 142 -4.68 -21.88 -4.76
C LYS A 142 -5.44 -22.20 -6.05
N ASP A 143 -6.72 -22.51 -5.96
CA ASP A 143 -7.55 -22.85 -7.12
C ASP A 143 -7.66 -21.68 -8.12
N VAL A 144 -7.75 -20.44 -7.63
CA VAL A 144 -7.76 -19.23 -8.48
C VAL A 144 -6.47 -19.09 -9.30
N PHE A 145 -5.33 -19.48 -8.74
CA PHE A 145 -4.02 -19.39 -9.42
C PHE A 145 -3.64 -20.63 -10.21
N LYS A 146 -4.26 -21.78 -9.95
CA LYS A 146 -3.93 -23.07 -10.58
C LYS A 146 -3.88 -23.04 -12.12
N PRO A 147 -4.79 -22.37 -12.85
CA PRO A 147 -4.71 -22.32 -14.31
C PRO A 147 -3.68 -21.30 -14.83
N GLU A 148 -3.10 -20.48 -13.96
CA GLU A 148 -2.33 -19.31 -14.35
C GLU A 148 -0.84 -19.57 -14.51
N THR A 149 -0.24 -18.81 -15.41
CA THR A 149 1.21 -18.73 -15.59
C THR A 149 1.62 -17.28 -15.79
N PHE A 150 2.73 -16.90 -15.16
CA PHE A 150 3.18 -15.52 -15.09
C PHE A 150 4.55 -15.37 -15.73
N PRO A 151 4.64 -15.27 -17.07
CA PRO A 151 5.87 -14.87 -17.73
C PRO A 151 6.27 -13.43 -17.35
N PRO A 152 7.54 -13.04 -17.58
CA PRO A 152 7.99 -11.68 -17.33
C PRO A 152 7.09 -10.63 -18.01
N GLY A 153 6.78 -9.55 -17.29
CA GLY A 153 5.90 -8.46 -17.75
C GLY A 153 4.41 -8.65 -17.43
N THR A 154 3.98 -9.83 -16.98
CA THR A 154 2.62 -10.03 -16.46
C THR A 154 2.49 -9.52 -15.02
N SER A 155 1.26 -9.24 -14.60
CA SER A 155 0.96 -8.72 -13.26
C SER A 155 -0.19 -9.47 -12.58
N ILE A 156 -0.05 -9.62 -11.25
CA ILE A 156 -1.17 -9.92 -10.35
C ILE A 156 -1.55 -8.64 -9.62
N PHE A 157 -2.85 -8.44 -9.44
CA PHE A 157 -3.40 -7.36 -8.64
C PHE A 157 -4.23 -7.92 -7.50
N PHE A 158 -4.08 -7.30 -6.34
CA PHE A 158 -4.91 -7.60 -5.17
C PHE A 158 -5.58 -6.33 -4.66
N THR A 159 -6.88 -6.39 -4.40
CA THR A 159 -7.57 -5.38 -3.59
C THR A 159 -7.89 -5.97 -2.22
N GLN A 160 -7.27 -5.44 -1.17
CA GLN A 160 -7.57 -5.78 0.21
C GLN A 160 -8.65 -4.83 0.74
N CYS A 161 -9.81 -5.38 1.10
CA CYS A 161 -10.92 -4.62 1.66
C CYS A 161 -10.89 -4.63 3.20
N PRO A 162 -11.21 -3.51 3.87
CA PRO A 162 -11.29 -3.45 5.34
C PRO A 162 -12.43 -4.31 5.91
N SER A 163 -13.37 -4.78 5.08
CA SER A 163 -14.39 -5.77 5.46
C SER A 163 -13.84 -7.19 5.64
N GLY A 164 -12.57 -7.44 5.28
CA GLY A 164 -11.94 -8.75 5.39
C GLY A 164 -11.86 -9.55 4.10
N SER A 165 -12.30 -9.01 2.96
CA SER A 165 -12.19 -9.68 1.67
C SER A 165 -10.91 -9.32 0.92
N ILE A 166 -10.48 -10.20 0.02
CA ILE A 166 -9.41 -9.94 -0.94
C ILE A 166 -9.89 -10.27 -2.35
N SER A 167 -9.82 -9.26 -3.24
CA SER A 167 -10.10 -9.43 -4.66
C SER A 167 -8.79 -9.70 -5.41
N ILE A 168 -8.85 -10.53 -6.44
CA ILE A 168 -7.69 -10.95 -7.23
C ILE A 168 -8.00 -10.66 -8.69
N ALA A 169 -7.05 -10.03 -9.39
CA ALA A 169 -7.11 -9.85 -10.83
C ALA A 169 -5.76 -10.15 -11.49
N PHE A 170 -5.79 -10.59 -12.75
CA PHE A 170 -4.60 -10.91 -13.54
C PHE A 170 -4.53 -10.04 -14.78
N SER A 171 -3.31 -9.63 -15.15
CA SER A 171 -3.06 -8.99 -16.44
C SER A 171 -1.89 -9.63 -17.16
N LYS A 172 -1.97 -9.58 -18.50
CA LYS A 172 -0.90 -10.01 -19.41
C LYS A 172 0.21 -8.96 -19.55
N ASP A 173 0.00 -7.78 -18.97
CA ASP A 173 0.94 -6.66 -18.91
C ASP A 173 0.81 -5.95 -17.55
N ASP A 174 1.26 -4.68 -17.47
CA ASP A 174 1.20 -3.85 -16.27
C ASP A 174 -0.10 -3.03 -16.16
N SER A 175 -1.06 -3.18 -17.07
CA SER A 175 -2.35 -2.50 -17.01
C SER A 175 -3.27 -3.12 -15.97
N VAL A 176 -4.02 -2.27 -15.26
CA VAL A 176 -5.04 -2.71 -14.31
C VAL A 176 -6.25 -3.24 -15.09
N PRO A 177 -6.71 -4.49 -14.84
CA PRO A 177 -7.89 -5.05 -15.50
C PRO A 177 -9.17 -4.27 -15.17
N GLU A 178 -10.21 -4.40 -16.01
CA GLU A 178 -11.52 -3.79 -15.76
C GLU A 178 -12.33 -4.54 -14.69
N THR A 179 -12.08 -5.83 -14.50
CA THR A 179 -12.83 -6.70 -13.57
C THR A 179 -11.88 -7.60 -12.78
N ASN A 180 -12.35 -8.03 -11.60
CA ASN A 180 -11.66 -9.03 -10.79
C ASN A 180 -11.93 -10.44 -11.30
N ASN A 181 -10.93 -11.30 -11.26
CA ASN A 181 -11.04 -12.73 -11.57
C ASN A 181 -11.69 -13.51 -10.41
N ALA A 182 -11.44 -13.11 -9.16
CA ALA A 182 -12.00 -13.75 -7.98
C ALA A 182 -12.12 -12.78 -6.79
N VAL A 183 -12.98 -13.10 -5.84
CA VAL A 183 -13.08 -12.46 -4.53
C VAL A 183 -13.13 -13.55 -3.46
N ILE A 184 -12.28 -13.45 -2.44
CA ILE A 184 -12.23 -14.40 -1.33
C ILE A 184 -12.58 -13.66 -0.04
N GLU A 185 -13.66 -14.10 0.60
CA GLU A 185 -14.15 -13.59 1.88
C GLU A 185 -13.44 -14.31 3.04
N ASN A 186 -12.25 -13.84 3.41
CA ASN A 186 -11.51 -14.37 4.56
C ASN A 186 -10.53 -13.32 5.11
N THR A 187 -10.83 -12.80 6.31
CA THR A 187 -10.05 -11.72 6.93
C THR A 187 -8.60 -12.12 7.17
N ALA A 188 -8.35 -13.33 7.67
CA ALA A 188 -6.99 -13.78 7.99
C ALA A 188 -6.13 -13.80 6.73
N LEU A 189 -6.59 -14.44 5.65
CA LEU A 189 -5.91 -14.50 4.36
C LEU A 189 -5.74 -13.11 3.76
N SER A 190 -6.81 -12.32 3.69
CA SER A 190 -6.80 -10.99 3.07
C SER A 190 -5.71 -10.09 3.65
N TYR A 191 -5.57 -10.08 4.98
CA TYR A 191 -4.62 -9.25 5.68
C TYR A 191 -3.20 -9.84 5.62
N THR A 192 -3.11 -11.17 5.65
CA THR A 192 -1.81 -11.86 5.69
C THR A 192 -1.04 -11.71 4.38
N VAL A 193 -1.72 -11.66 3.22
CA VAL A 193 -1.03 -11.46 1.94
C VAL A 193 -0.19 -10.19 1.97
N LEU A 194 -0.73 -9.05 2.42
CA LEU A 194 0.04 -7.80 2.55
C LEU A 194 1.05 -7.85 3.71
N GLU A 195 0.71 -8.49 4.83
CA GLU A 195 1.65 -8.71 5.95
C GLU A 195 2.91 -9.46 5.49
N THR A 196 2.80 -10.45 4.59
CA THR A 196 3.98 -11.13 4.06
C THR A 196 4.89 -10.21 3.25
N ILE A 197 4.36 -9.11 2.69
CA ILE A 197 5.13 -8.17 1.86
C ILE A 197 5.83 -7.11 2.71
N ILE A 198 5.11 -6.47 3.65
CA ILE A 198 5.57 -5.28 4.38
C ILE A 198 5.55 -5.42 5.91
N GLY A 199 5.07 -6.55 6.43
CA GLY A 199 4.88 -6.81 7.85
C GLY A 199 6.17 -7.18 8.58
N GLN A 200 6.07 -8.08 9.57
CA GLN A 200 7.19 -8.41 10.45
C GLN A 200 8.37 -9.09 9.74
N ILE A 201 8.08 -10.05 8.86
CA ILE A 201 9.07 -10.81 8.09
C ILE A 201 8.80 -10.54 6.59
N PRO A 202 9.18 -9.35 6.09
CA PRO A 202 8.77 -8.90 4.77
C PRO A 202 9.55 -9.61 3.65
N VAL A 203 8.86 -10.09 2.62
CA VAL A 203 9.51 -10.56 1.38
C VAL A 203 10.01 -9.41 0.51
N SER A 204 9.57 -8.17 0.76
CA SER A 204 10.11 -6.98 0.11
C SER A 204 10.49 -5.90 1.13
N PRO A 205 11.68 -6.00 1.74
CA PRO A 205 12.23 -4.93 2.58
C PRO A 205 12.33 -3.59 1.84
N ALA A 206 12.53 -3.63 0.51
CA ALA A 206 12.57 -2.45 -0.34
C ALA A 206 11.22 -1.72 -0.41
N ALA A 207 10.11 -2.45 -0.63
CA ALA A 207 8.77 -1.84 -0.65
C ALA A 207 8.39 -1.29 0.72
N LYS A 208 8.74 -2.03 1.79
CA LYS A 208 8.56 -1.60 3.18
C LYS A 208 9.26 -0.26 3.46
N ARG A 209 10.53 -0.14 3.11
CA ARG A 209 11.29 1.11 3.25
C ARG A 209 10.73 2.24 2.39
N SER A 210 10.34 1.93 1.14
CA SER A 210 9.75 2.91 0.23
C SER A 210 8.48 3.55 0.81
N LEU A 211 7.60 2.75 1.41
CA LEU A 211 6.41 3.22 2.12
C LEU A 211 6.78 4.20 3.24
N ALA A 212 7.67 3.82 4.15
CA ALA A 212 8.05 4.67 5.27
C ALA A 212 8.62 6.03 4.84
N VAL A 213 9.48 6.05 3.82
CA VAL A 213 10.07 7.29 3.29
C VAL A 213 8.98 8.21 2.75
N ARG A 214 8.12 7.71 1.86
CA ARG A 214 7.10 8.51 1.18
C ARG A 214 6.01 8.99 2.13
N PHE A 215 5.59 8.16 3.08
CA PHE A 215 4.65 8.60 4.13
C PHE A 215 5.25 9.68 5.03
N SER A 216 6.53 9.56 5.43
CA SER A 216 7.20 10.62 6.22
C SER A 216 7.23 11.95 5.46
N GLU A 217 7.47 11.93 4.15
CA GLU A 217 7.42 13.13 3.30
C GLU A 217 6.02 13.77 3.28
N HIS A 218 4.97 12.97 3.04
CA HIS A 218 3.58 13.45 3.09
C HIS A 218 3.22 14.02 4.46
N PHE A 219 3.61 13.35 5.55
CA PHE A 219 3.34 13.79 6.91
C PHE A 219 4.00 15.11 7.30
N LYS A 220 5.28 15.31 6.94
CA LYS A 220 6.00 16.58 7.18
C LYS A 220 5.33 17.77 6.51
N LEU A 221 4.78 17.56 5.31
CA LEU A 221 4.10 18.60 4.55
C LEU A 221 2.71 18.91 5.11
N LEU A 222 1.98 17.86 5.53
CA LEU A 222 0.70 18.02 6.23
C LEU A 222 0.87 18.83 7.53
N SER A 223 1.86 18.50 8.36
CA SER A 223 2.12 19.23 9.61
C SER A 223 2.53 20.67 9.36
N THR A 224 3.39 20.94 8.38
CA THR A 224 3.80 22.31 7.99
C THR A 224 2.60 23.15 7.55
N THR A 225 1.72 22.58 6.72
CA THR A 225 0.53 23.27 6.21
C THR A 225 -0.45 23.61 7.34
N ILE A 226 -0.66 22.68 8.28
CA ILE A 226 -1.53 22.90 9.44
C ILE A 226 -0.97 24.01 10.33
N SER A 227 0.35 24.04 10.57
CA SER A 227 0.98 25.10 11.37
C SER A 227 0.83 26.48 10.71
N GLN A 228 1.08 26.58 9.41
CA GLN A 228 0.92 27.84 8.65
C GLN A 228 -0.53 28.35 8.66
N ALA A 229 -1.51 27.44 8.53
CA ALA A 229 -2.93 27.80 8.60
C ALA A 229 -3.33 28.34 9.98
N LYS A 230 -2.82 27.74 11.06
CA LYS A 230 -3.06 28.20 12.44
C LYS A 230 -2.48 29.59 12.69
N GLU A 231 -1.24 29.83 12.26
CA GLU A 231 -0.58 31.15 12.40
C GLU A 231 -1.36 32.25 11.68
N GLN A 232 -1.85 32.00 10.46
CA GLN A 232 -2.67 32.97 9.70
C GLN A 232 -4.03 33.28 10.35
N MET A 233 -4.58 32.35 11.12
CA MET A 233 -5.83 32.56 11.85
C MET A 233 -5.62 33.30 13.18
N GLU A 234 -4.43 33.23 13.77
CA GLU A 234 -4.08 33.90 15.03
C GLU A 234 -3.57 35.33 14.86
N VAL A 235 -3.25 35.79 13.62
CA VAL A 235 -2.97 37.21 13.37
C VAL A 235 -4.25 38.03 13.60
N PRO A 236 -4.27 38.99 14.56
CA PRO A 236 -5.44 39.82 14.77
C PRO A 236 -5.75 40.62 13.50
N ARG A 237 -6.98 40.48 12.98
CA ARG A 237 -7.48 41.42 11.96
C ARG A 237 -7.42 42.82 12.57
N VAL A 238 -6.49 43.66 12.12
CA VAL A 238 -6.46 45.06 12.52
C VAL A 238 -7.81 45.67 12.14
N SER A 239 -8.56 46.10 13.16
CA SER A 239 -9.86 46.75 13.04
C SER A 239 -9.75 47.99 12.14
N PRO A 240 -10.64 48.20 11.15
CA PRO A 240 -10.61 49.37 10.28
C PRO A 240 -11.19 50.63 10.97
N ASN A 241 -10.71 50.98 12.17
CA ASN A 241 -11.21 52.15 12.91
C ASN A 241 -10.11 53.13 13.39
N HIS A 242 -8.97 53.20 12.71
CA HIS A 242 -7.99 54.28 12.93
C HIS A 242 -7.67 55.06 11.65
N LEU A 243 -8.70 55.48 10.92
CA LEU A 243 -8.56 56.51 9.88
C LEU A 243 -9.76 57.48 9.88
N LYS A 244 -10.00 58.14 11.02
CA LYS A 244 -10.77 59.40 11.08
C LYS A 244 -10.14 60.34 12.12
N LEU A 245 -8.89 60.70 11.90
CA LEU A 245 -8.35 61.99 12.30
C LEU A 245 -7.42 62.41 11.16
N LEU A 246 -7.54 63.66 10.69
CA LEU A 246 -6.93 64.24 9.48
C LEU A 246 -7.77 64.07 8.20
N LEU A 247 -8.89 64.79 8.13
CA LEU A 247 -9.11 65.84 7.11
C LEU A 247 -10.50 66.46 7.30
N ASN A 248 -10.47 67.78 7.48
CA ASN A 248 -11.54 68.77 7.68
C ASN A 248 -12.07 68.94 9.11
#